data_AF-A0A2N4YY56-F1
#
_entry.id   AF-A0A2N4YY56-F1
#
_cell.length_a   1.000
_cell.length_b   1.000
_cell.length_c   1.000
_cell.angle_alpha   90.00
_cell.angle_beta   90.00
_cell.angle_gamma   90.00
#
_symmetry.space_group_name_H-M   'P 1'
#
loop_
_entity.id
_entity.type
_entity.pdbx_description
1 polymer ?
#
loop_
_entity_poly.entity_id
_entity_poly.type
_entity_poly.pdbx_seq_one_letter_code
_entity_poly.pdbx_strand_id
1 'polypeptide(L)'
;AGWQSLPGLGELAPLLACDPPLFTPLETLIRQLSTDDSFGPQVALLAARTNGSPTCFDAWLPHWQGEEEFASHLREGDQALHHWLQQHPQSRSLVTAVQLLTRSPDRFSAAQLTPLAEYGLSAEQAIDLLTWSGLCGWMNRLKIALGNVRQQT
;
A
#
# COMPACT_ATOMS: atom_id res chain seq x y z
N ALA A 1 13.63 -12.49 -13.92
CA ALA A 1 14.31 -11.74 -12.84
C ALA A 1 13.33 -11.58 -11.69
N GLY A 2 13.80 -11.58 -10.43
CA GLY A 2 12.91 -11.68 -9.25
C GLY A 2 11.84 -10.59 -9.17
N TRP A 3 12.11 -9.40 -9.71
CA TRP A 3 11.15 -8.29 -9.76
C TRP A 3 9.84 -8.58 -10.51
N GLN A 4 9.79 -9.55 -11.43
CA GLN A 4 8.58 -9.89 -12.19
C GLN A 4 7.48 -10.47 -11.29
N SER A 5 7.84 -11.06 -10.16
CA SER A 5 6.90 -11.64 -9.21
C SER A 5 6.36 -10.62 -8.20
N LEU A 6 6.87 -9.38 -8.19
CA LEU A 6 6.47 -8.37 -7.22
C LEU A 6 5.18 -7.65 -7.69
N PRO A 7 4.13 -7.60 -6.84
CA PRO A 7 2.87 -6.95 -7.20
C PRO A 7 3.10 -5.49 -7.56
N GLY A 8 2.64 -5.11 -8.76
CA GLY A 8 2.75 -3.75 -9.26
C GLY A 8 4.10 -3.39 -9.91
N LEU A 9 5.20 -4.07 -9.61
CA LEU A 9 6.52 -3.74 -10.18
C LEU A 9 6.73 -4.33 -11.58
N GLY A 10 6.14 -5.50 -11.86
CA GLY A 10 6.30 -6.19 -13.15
C GLY A 10 5.93 -5.32 -14.35
N GLU A 11 4.85 -4.55 -14.25
CA GLU A 11 4.38 -3.62 -15.30
C GLU A 11 5.27 -2.39 -15.49
N LEU A 12 5.97 -1.97 -14.43
CA LEU A 12 6.87 -0.82 -14.47
C LEU A 12 8.24 -1.16 -15.04
N ALA A 13 8.59 -2.44 -15.12
CA ALA A 13 9.95 -2.81 -15.48
C ALA A 13 10.38 -2.48 -16.91
N PRO A 14 9.53 -2.52 -17.94
CA PRO A 14 9.93 -2.00 -19.25
C PRO A 14 10.27 -0.51 -19.21
N LEU A 15 9.61 0.25 -18.33
CA LEU A 15 9.80 1.69 -18.18
C LEU A 15 11.05 2.04 -17.36
N LEU A 16 11.31 1.24 -16.32
CA LEU A 16 12.48 1.38 -15.45
C LEU A 16 13.75 0.76 -16.09
N ALA A 17 13.61 -0.03 -17.18
CA ALA A 17 14.72 -0.62 -17.93
C ALA A 17 15.73 0.39 -18.50
N CYS A 18 15.36 1.67 -18.55
CA CYS A 18 16.24 2.77 -18.91
C CYS A 18 17.41 2.96 -17.93
N ASP A 19 17.29 2.49 -16.68
CA ASP A 19 18.35 2.52 -15.67
C ASP A 19 18.39 1.19 -14.88
N PRO A 20 18.97 0.12 -15.48
CA PRO A 20 18.99 -1.22 -14.89
C PRO A 20 19.56 -1.33 -13.47
N PRO A 21 20.58 -0.54 -13.08
CA PRO A 21 21.07 -0.49 -11.69
C PRO A 21 20.00 -0.18 -10.63
N LEU A 22 18.90 0.52 -10.97
CA LEU A 22 17.87 0.91 -10.00
C LEU A 22 16.95 -0.25 -9.59
N PHE A 23 16.87 -1.33 -10.37
CA PHE A 23 15.97 -2.44 -10.05
C PHE A 23 16.37 -3.21 -8.81
N THR A 24 17.67 -3.46 -8.62
CA THR A 24 18.14 -4.29 -7.51
C THR A 24 17.84 -3.64 -6.16
N PRO A 25 18.17 -2.35 -5.92
CA PRO A 25 17.80 -1.68 -4.67
C PRO A 25 16.30 -1.60 -4.45
N LEU A 26 15.51 -1.35 -5.50
CA LEU A 26 14.06 -1.26 -5.40
C LEU A 26 13.43 -2.63 -5.06
N GLU A 27 13.89 -3.71 -5.70
CA GLU A 27 13.48 -5.06 -5.37
C GLU A 27 13.84 -5.42 -3.93
N THR A 28 15.05 -5.07 -3.46
CA THR A 28 15.46 -5.28 -2.06
C THR A 28 14.54 -4.54 -1.09
N LEU A 29 14.25 -3.26 -1.34
CA LEU A 29 13.36 -2.46 -0.50
C LEU A 29 11.96 -3.04 -0.44
N ILE A 30 11.37 -3.40 -1.59
CA ILE A 30 10.03 -3.98 -1.63
C ILE A 30 10.01 -5.29 -0.85
N ARG A 31 10.98 -6.18 -1.08
CA ARG A 31 11.01 -7.47 -0.38
C ARG A 31 11.17 -7.31 1.12
N GLN A 32 12.07 -6.45 1.59
CA GLN A 32 12.28 -6.25 3.03
C GLN A 32 11.07 -5.64 3.73
N LEU A 33 10.35 -4.73 3.06
CA LEU A 33 9.22 -4.02 3.64
C LEU A 33 7.88 -4.73 3.45
N SER A 34 7.77 -5.62 2.47
CA SER A 34 6.55 -6.40 2.21
C SER A 34 6.52 -7.75 2.91
N THR A 35 7.64 -8.20 3.51
CA THR A 35 7.75 -9.53 4.14
C THR A 35 7.12 -9.64 5.53
N ASP A 36 6.72 -8.53 6.15
CA ASP A 36 5.95 -8.61 7.38
C ASP A 36 4.47 -8.83 7.01
N ASP A 37 4.06 -10.11 7.00
CA ASP A 37 2.74 -10.62 6.57
C ASP A 37 1.55 -9.96 7.29
N SER A 38 1.79 -9.13 8.31
CA SER A 38 0.76 -8.55 9.15
C SER A 38 -0.08 -7.49 8.42
N PHE A 39 0.51 -6.61 7.61
CA PHE A 39 -0.22 -5.47 7.02
C PHE A 39 0.13 -5.14 5.56
N GLY A 40 1.14 -5.77 4.96
CA GLY A 40 1.67 -5.39 3.63
C GLY A 40 0.59 -5.21 2.54
N PRO A 41 -0.22 -6.25 2.24
CA PRO A 41 -1.31 -6.15 1.27
C PRO A 41 -2.39 -5.13 1.65
N GLN A 42 -2.74 -5.04 2.94
CA GLN A 42 -3.77 -4.10 3.42
C GLN A 42 -3.37 -2.64 3.18
N VAL A 43 -2.13 -2.30 3.54
CA VAL A 43 -1.56 -0.96 3.35
C VAL A 43 -1.48 -0.63 1.86
N ALA A 44 -1.04 -1.58 1.04
CA ALA A 44 -0.94 -1.39 -0.40
C ALA A 44 -2.32 -1.13 -1.05
N LEU A 45 -3.34 -1.89 -0.65
CA LEU A 45 -4.73 -1.68 -1.10
C LEU A 45 -5.26 -0.29 -0.68
N LEU A 46 -5.07 0.10 0.58
CA LEU A 46 -5.49 1.39 1.12
C LEU A 46 -4.81 2.55 0.38
N ALA A 47 -3.49 2.47 0.20
CA ALA A 47 -2.72 3.48 -0.50
C ALA A 47 -3.12 3.57 -1.99
N ALA A 48 -3.33 2.42 -2.65
CA ALA A 48 -3.77 2.36 -4.04
C ALA A 48 -5.15 2.97 -4.22
N ARG A 49 -6.10 2.64 -3.34
CA ARG A 49 -7.45 3.22 -3.37
C ARG A 49 -7.43 4.72 -3.12
N THR A 50 -6.65 5.16 -2.15
CA THR A 50 -6.52 6.57 -1.75
C THR A 50 -5.89 7.42 -2.85
N ASN A 51 -4.87 6.90 -3.53
CA ASN A 51 -4.21 7.58 -4.66
C ASN A 51 -4.95 7.41 -5.99
N GLY A 52 -6.00 6.59 -6.05
CA GLY A 52 -6.73 6.31 -7.29
C GLY A 52 -5.88 5.53 -8.31
N SER A 53 -5.17 4.49 -7.87
CA SER A 53 -4.36 3.61 -8.73
C SER A 53 -5.00 2.21 -8.85
N PRO A 54 -5.86 1.95 -9.85
CA PRO A 54 -6.53 0.66 -10.03
C PRO A 54 -5.55 -0.48 -10.29
N THR A 55 -4.50 -0.24 -11.07
CA THR A 55 -3.51 -1.29 -11.40
C THR A 55 -2.66 -1.71 -10.21
N CYS A 56 -2.36 -0.81 -9.27
CA CYS A 56 -1.76 -1.21 -8.00
C CYS A 56 -2.78 -1.95 -7.12
N PHE A 57 -4.03 -1.48 -7.08
CA PHE A 57 -5.08 -2.13 -6.29
C PHE A 57 -5.29 -3.60 -6.73
N ASP A 58 -5.47 -3.82 -8.04
CA ASP A 58 -5.73 -5.15 -8.59
C ASP A 58 -4.50 -6.08 -8.48
N ALA A 59 -3.27 -5.54 -8.50
CA ALA A 59 -2.07 -6.33 -8.29
C ALA A 59 -1.95 -6.85 -6.85
N TRP A 60 -2.37 -6.06 -5.86
CA TRP A 60 -2.27 -6.42 -4.44
C TRP A 60 -3.48 -7.21 -3.93
N LEU A 61 -4.63 -7.12 -4.58
CA LEU A 61 -5.86 -7.79 -4.15
C LEU A 61 -5.71 -9.32 -3.98
N PRO A 62 -5.05 -10.09 -4.87
CA PRO A 62 -4.84 -11.52 -4.68
C PRO A 62 -3.97 -11.89 -3.47
N HIS A 63 -3.21 -10.92 -2.94
CA HIS A 63 -2.33 -11.12 -1.79
C HIS A 63 -3.02 -10.77 -0.47
N TRP A 64 -4.23 -10.21 -0.51
CA TRP A 64 -5.02 -9.94 0.69
C TRP A 64 -5.60 -11.24 1.25
N GLN A 65 -5.29 -11.53 2.52
CA GLN A 65 -5.73 -12.73 3.24
C GLN A 65 -6.76 -12.42 4.35
N GLY A 66 -7.15 -11.15 4.51
CA GLY A 66 -8.18 -10.78 5.48
C GLY A 66 -9.59 -10.87 4.90
N GLU A 67 -10.55 -10.22 5.56
CA GLU A 67 -11.96 -10.27 5.19
C GLU A 67 -12.21 -9.74 3.77
N GLU A 68 -12.96 -10.49 2.95
CA GLU A 68 -13.35 -10.06 1.60
C GLU A 68 -14.17 -8.76 1.63
N GLU A 69 -14.99 -8.58 2.67
CA GLU A 69 -15.80 -7.38 2.90
C GLU A 69 -14.95 -6.11 3.02
N PHE A 70 -13.74 -6.20 3.60
CA PHE A 70 -12.84 -5.05 3.67
C PHE A 70 -12.46 -4.58 2.26
N ALA A 71 -12.05 -5.50 1.39
CA ALA A 71 -11.61 -5.16 0.05
C ALA A 71 -12.77 -4.68 -0.85
N SER A 72 -13.96 -5.26 -0.70
CA SER A 72 -15.17 -4.80 -1.42
C SER A 72 -15.57 -3.39 -1.00
N HIS A 73 -15.70 -3.12 0.31
CA HIS A 73 -16.05 -1.79 0.81
C HIS A 73 -14.98 -0.74 0.52
N LEU A 74 -13.71 -1.12 0.57
CA LEU A 74 -12.62 -0.25 0.13
C LEU A 74 -12.75 0.13 -1.34
N ARG A 75 -13.11 -0.82 -2.22
CA ARG A 75 -13.35 -0.56 -3.64
C ARG A 75 -14.55 0.37 -3.85
N GLU A 76 -15.65 0.12 -3.15
CA GLU A 76 -16.88 0.96 -3.18
C GLU A 76 -16.62 2.42 -2.79
N GLY A 77 -15.77 2.66 -1.78
CA GLY A 77 -15.24 3.98 -1.45
C GLY A 77 -15.36 4.36 0.03
N ASP A 78 -15.01 5.61 0.34
CA ASP A 78 -14.82 6.06 1.74
C ASP A 78 -16.07 5.88 2.62
N GLN A 79 -17.29 6.05 2.07
CA GLN A 79 -18.53 5.88 2.86
C GLN A 79 -18.77 4.42 3.25
N ALA A 80 -18.60 3.49 2.30
CA ALA A 80 -18.76 2.06 2.54
C ALA A 80 -17.70 1.56 3.53
N LEU A 81 -16.44 1.96 3.32
CA LEU A 81 -15.35 1.68 4.26
C LEU A 81 -15.64 2.23 5.66
N HIS A 82 -16.19 3.45 5.76
CA HIS A 82 -16.55 4.03 7.05
C HIS A 82 -17.60 3.20 7.79
N HIS A 83 -18.62 2.69 7.09
CA HIS A 83 -19.62 1.79 7.69
C HIS A 83 -18.95 0.52 8.23
N TRP A 84 -18.14 -0.15 7.41
CA TRP A 84 -17.44 -1.36 7.83
C TRP A 84 -16.55 -1.13 9.07
N LEU A 85 -15.86 0.02 9.15
CA LEU A 85 -15.03 0.39 10.30
C LEU A 85 -15.82 0.65 11.59
N GLN A 86 -17.12 0.95 11.52
CA GLN A 86 -17.96 1.05 12.72
C GLN A 86 -18.17 -0.34 13.36
N GLN A 87 -18.15 -1.39 12.55
CA GLN A 87 -18.25 -2.79 13.01
C GLN A 87 -16.88 -3.38 13.36
N HIS A 88 -15.79 -2.81 12.84
CA HIS A 88 -14.41 -3.28 13.02
C HIS A 88 -13.52 -2.22 13.66
N PRO A 89 -13.75 -1.85 14.94
CA PRO A 89 -13.06 -0.73 15.59
C PRO A 89 -11.54 -0.95 15.71
N GLN A 90 -11.09 -2.20 15.79
CA GLN A 90 -9.66 -2.54 15.86
C GLN A 90 -8.91 -2.15 14.57
N SER A 91 -9.54 -2.29 13.40
CA SER A 91 -8.95 -1.93 12.10
C SER A 91 -8.89 -0.42 11.85
N ARG A 92 -9.60 0.38 12.66
CA ARG A 92 -9.77 1.82 12.45
C ARG A 92 -8.48 2.61 12.62
N SER A 93 -7.64 2.26 13.60
CA SER A 93 -6.37 2.95 13.84
C SER A 93 -5.44 2.81 12.63
N LEU A 94 -5.26 1.59 12.14
CA LEU A 94 -4.44 1.26 10.98
C LEU A 94 -4.96 1.97 9.71
N VAL A 95 -6.25 1.82 9.40
CA VAL A 95 -6.84 2.44 8.20
C VAL A 95 -6.70 3.96 8.22
N THR A 96 -6.96 4.58 9.38
CA THR A 96 -6.82 6.04 9.54
C THR A 96 -5.37 6.49 9.37
N ALA A 97 -4.42 5.75 9.95
CA ALA A 97 -2.99 6.06 9.85
C ALA A 97 -2.52 5.99 8.39
N VAL A 98 -2.81 4.90 7.68
CA VAL A 98 -2.40 4.72 6.27
C VAL A 98 -3.04 5.78 5.36
N GLN A 99 -4.32 6.09 5.57
CA GLN A 99 -4.99 7.14 4.81
C GLN A 99 -4.38 8.52 5.06
N LEU A 100 -4.03 8.84 6.31
CA LEU A 100 -3.37 10.09 6.65
C LEU A 100 -1.97 10.17 6.01
N LEU A 101 -1.17 9.11 6.14
CA LEU A 101 0.15 9.01 5.51
C LEU A 101 0.09 9.16 4.00
N THR A 102 -0.97 8.65 3.38
CA THR A 102 -1.12 8.71 1.92
C THR A 102 -1.59 10.09 1.43
N ARG A 103 -2.53 10.73 2.15
CA ARG A 103 -3.15 12.01 1.75
C ARG A 103 -2.38 13.24 2.23
N SER A 104 -1.84 13.20 3.44
CA SER A 104 -1.22 14.36 4.12
C SER A 104 -0.18 13.88 5.15
N PRO A 105 0.95 13.29 4.71
CA PRO A 105 1.97 12.76 5.61
C PRO A 105 2.58 13.82 6.53
N ASP A 106 2.56 15.09 6.12
CA ASP A 106 2.97 16.26 6.92
C ASP A 106 2.15 16.45 8.21
N ARG A 107 0.94 15.88 8.25
CA ARG A 107 0.04 15.92 9.41
C ARG A 107 0.16 14.69 10.31
N PHE A 108 0.96 13.70 9.92
CA PHE A 108 1.16 12.51 10.73
C PHE A 108 2.04 12.83 11.94
N SER A 109 1.62 12.37 13.12
CA SER A 109 2.27 12.72 14.39
C SER A 109 2.16 11.62 15.43
N ALA A 110 2.71 11.84 16.62
CA ALA A 110 2.59 10.95 17.77
C ALA A 110 1.13 10.60 18.10
N ALA A 111 0.16 11.49 17.82
CA ALA A 111 -1.26 11.24 18.05
C ALA A 111 -1.81 10.05 17.23
N GLN A 112 -1.19 9.72 16.09
CA GLN A 112 -1.54 8.54 15.30
C GLN A 112 -0.71 7.31 15.67
N LEU A 113 0.42 7.47 16.35
CA LEU A 113 1.23 6.36 16.84
C LEU A 113 0.64 5.72 18.11
N THR A 114 0.06 6.52 19.03
CA THR A 114 -0.55 5.98 20.26
C THR A 114 -1.63 4.92 19.97
N PRO A 115 -2.61 5.15 19.08
CA PRO A 115 -3.63 4.15 18.78
C PRO A 115 -3.09 2.91 18.05
N LEU A 116 -1.95 3.03 17.34
CA LEU A 116 -1.29 1.89 16.70
C LEU A 116 -0.54 1.04 17.75
N ALA A 117 0.07 1.68 18.74
CA ALA A 117 0.69 0.98 19.87
C ALA A 117 -0.38 0.28 20.73
N GLU A 118 -1.53 0.91 20.97
CA GLU A 118 -2.68 0.29 21.65
C GLU A 118 -3.29 -0.86 20.85
N TYR A 119 -3.24 -0.77 19.51
CA TYR A 119 -3.58 -1.88 18.61
C TYR A 119 -2.56 -3.03 18.66
N GLY A 120 -1.41 -2.82 19.29
CA GLY A 120 -0.41 -3.86 19.58
C GLY A 120 0.80 -3.84 18.63
N LEU A 121 0.96 -2.81 17.80
CA LEU A 121 2.15 -2.71 16.94
C LEU A 121 3.40 -2.46 17.78
N SER A 122 4.45 -3.22 17.50
CA SER A 122 5.79 -2.90 17.97
C SER A 122 6.30 -1.60 17.32
N ALA A 123 7.35 -1.02 17.89
CA ALA A 123 8.00 0.14 17.29
C ALA A 123 8.58 -0.17 15.89
N GLU A 124 9.05 -1.40 15.67
CA GLU A 124 9.54 -1.89 14.38
C GLU A 124 8.39 -1.95 13.36
N GLN A 125 7.27 -2.57 13.73
CA GLN A 125 6.08 -2.64 12.87
C GLN A 125 5.50 -1.26 12.53
N ALA A 126 5.60 -0.30 13.47
CA ALA A 126 5.21 1.07 13.19
C ALA A 126 6.13 1.75 12.15
N ILE A 127 7.45 1.49 12.22
CA ILE A 127 8.41 1.98 11.22
C ILE A 127 8.18 1.31 9.87
N ASP A 128 7.90 0.01 9.84
CA ASP A 128 7.60 -0.71 8.61
C ASP A 128 6.31 -0.19 7.96
N LEU A 129 5.26 0.05 8.76
CA LEU A 129 4.02 0.66 8.29
C LEU A 129 4.26 2.03 7.63
N LEU A 130 5.08 2.88 8.26
CA LEU A 130 5.42 4.21 7.75
C LEU A 130 6.17 4.12 6.43
N THR A 131 7.22 3.30 6.40
CA THR A 131 8.10 3.14 5.25
C THR A 131 7.37 2.51 4.07
N TRP A 132 6.56 1.47 4.35
CA TRP A 132 5.75 0.79 3.35
C TRP A 132 4.63 1.67 2.80
N SER A 133 3.97 2.48 3.65
CA SER A 133 2.98 3.48 3.19
C SER A 133 3.61 4.49 2.23
N GLY A 134 4.82 4.98 2.55
CA GLY A 134 5.59 5.87 1.68
C GLY A 134 5.94 5.21 0.34
N LEU A 135 6.46 3.98 0.38
CA LEU A 135 6.84 3.24 -0.83
C LEU A 135 5.63 2.92 -1.72
N CYS A 136 4.52 2.43 -1.15
CA CYS A 136 3.25 2.25 -1.86
C CYS A 136 2.79 3.56 -2.51
N GLY A 137 2.82 4.66 -1.76
CA GLY A 137 2.45 5.98 -2.25
C GLY A 137 3.31 6.45 -3.42
N TRP A 138 4.61 6.18 -3.39
CA TRP A 138 5.54 6.47 -4.47
C TRP A 138 5.29 5.58 -5.70
N MET A 139 5.15 4.26 -5.52
CA MET A 139 4.86 3.31 -6.61
C MET A 139 3.54 3.65 -7.33
N ASN A 140 2.50 4.00 -6.59
CA ASN A 140 1.21 4.40 -7.16
C ASN A 140 1.36 5.64 -8.06
N ARG A 141 2.07 6.67 -7.59
CA ARG A 141 2.32 7.90 -8.35
C ARG A 141 3.20 7.65 -9.58
N LEU A 142 4.21 6.78 -9.45
CA LEU A 142 5.06 6.37 -10.56
C LEU A 142 4.25 5.67 -11.66
N LYS A 143 3.38 4.71 -11.30
CA LYS A 143 2.45 4.04 -12.23
C LYS A 143 1.50 5.03 -12.92
N ILE A 144 0.92 5.95 -12.16
CA ILE A 144 0.00 6.95 -12.70
C ILE A 144 0.74 7.86 -13.69
N ALA A 145 1.94 8.34 -13.34
CA ALA A 145 2.72 9.28 -14.14
C ALA A 145 3.27 8.66 -15.43
N LEU A 146 3.75 7.43 -15.38
CA LEU A 146 4.28 6.72 -16.55
C LEU A 146 3.16 6.11 -17.43
N GLY A 147 1.92 6.14 -16.94
CA GLY A 147 0.78 5.48 -17.54
C GLY A 147 0.83 3.96 -17.36
N ASN A 148 -0.35 3.34 -17.34
CA ASN A 148 -0.42 1.91 -17.63
C ASN A 148 0.03 1.78 -19.08
N VAL A 149 1.23 1.25 -19.34
CA VAL A 149 1.68 0.95 -20.70
C VAL A 149 0.71 -0.09 -21.25
N ARG A 150 -0.40 0.37 -21.83
CA ARG A 150 -1.19 -0.41 -22.75
C ARG A 150 -0.25 -0.66 -23.91
N GLN A 151 0.37 -1.83 -23.94
CA GLN A 151 0.82 -2.40 -25.20
C GLN A 151 -0.44 -2.68 -26.02
N GLN A 152 -0.90 -1.66 -26.74
CA GLN A 152 -1.69 -1.86 -27.93
C GLN A 152 -0.68 -1.97 -29.09
N THR A 153 -0.41 -3.19 -29.48
CA THR A 153 0.02 -3.56 -30.84
C THR A 153 -0.77 -4.78 -31.23
#